data_AF-A0A4U5JHZ9-F1
#
_entry.id   AF-A0A4U5JHZ9-F1
#
_cell.length_a   1.000
_cell.length_b   1.000
_cell.length_c   1.000
_cell.angle_alpha   90.00
_cell.angle_beta   90.00
_cell.angle_gamma   90.00
#
_symmetry.space_group_name_H-M   'P 1'
#
loop_
_entity.id
_entity.type
_entity.pdbx_description
1 polymer ?
#
loop_
_entity_poly.entity_id
_entity_poly.type
_entity_poly.pdbx_seq_one_letter_code
_entity_poly.pdbx_strand_id
1 'polypeptide(L)' 'MSRTSIPVDSTTKERLDRLKRDNETWDEFLERITTTEEPIEAGAWSDEQADRAKASIRKSRENWR' A
#
# COMPACT_ATOMS: atom_id res chain seq x y z
N MET A 1 -6.31 -7.70 -20.37
CA MET A 1 -5.87 -7.21 -19.05
C MET A 1 -4.66 -8.03 -18.62
N SER A 2 -3.51 -7.38 -18.43
CA SER A 2 -2.31 -8.01 -17.87
C SER A 2 -2.47 -8.16 -16.37
N ARG A 3 -2.31 -9.39 -15.85
CA ARG A 3 -2.42 -9.68 -14.42
C ARG A 3 -1.05 -9.64 -13.78
N THR A 4 -0.86 -8.72 -12.84
CA THR A 4 0.35 -8.63 -12.01
C THR A 4 0.03 -9.11 -10.60
N SER A 5 0.89 -9.95 -10.01
CA SER A 5 0.72 -10.41 -8.63
C SER A 5 1.67 -9.65 -7.72
N ILE A 6 1.14 -9.04 -6.66
CA ILE A 6 1.92 -8.38 -5.62
C ILE A 6 1.88 -9.28 -4.37
N PRO A 7 2.98 -9.95 -4.02
CA PRO A 7 3.02 -10.73 -2.78
C PRO A 7 3.03 -9.79 -1.57
N VAL A 8 2.19 -10.09 -0.59
CA VAL A 8 2.09 -9.37 0.68
C VAL A 8 2.17 -10.37 1.83
N ASP A 9 2.63 -9.92 2.99
CA ASP A 9 2.60 -10.73 4.20
C ASP A 9 1.16 -10.94 4.71
N SER A 10 0.97 -11.94 5.57
CA SER A 10 -0.35 -12.31 6.09
C SER A 10 -1.01 -11.20 6.90
N THR A 11 -0.22 -10.45 7.69
CA THR A 11 -0.73 -9.34 8.50
C THR A 11 -1.24 -8.20 7.61
N THR A 12 -0.51 -7.87 6.55
CA THR A 12 -0.94 -6.90 5.54
C THR A 12 -2.20 -7.40 4.83
N LYS A 13 -2.26 -8.67 4.43
CA LYS A 13 -3.46 -9.26 3.82
C LYS A 13 -4.70 -9.13 4.71
N GLU A 14 -4.61 -9.45 6.00
CA GLU A 14 -5.72 -9.33 6.96
C GLU A 14 -6.18 -7.88 7.17
N ARG A 15 -5.27 -6.92 7.13
CA ARG A 15 -5.62 -5.49 7.19
C ARG A 15 -6.39 -5.07 5.96
N LEU A 16 -5.92 -5.47 4.78
CA LEU A 16 -6.58 -5.15 3.53
C LEU A 16 -7.96 -5.81 3.43
N ASP A 17 -8.08 -7.06 3.88
CA ASP A 17 -9.35 -7.79 3.89
C ASP A 17 -10.41 -7.11 4.77
N ARG A 18 -10.01 -6.56 5.93
CA ARG A 18 -10.91 -5.78 6.79
C ARG A 18 -11.35 -4.44 6.20
N LEU A 19 -10.55 -3.85 5.31
CA LEU A 19 -10.87 -2.59 4.64
C LEU A 19 -11.69 -2.80 3.36
N LYS A 20 -11.63 -4.02 2.82
CA LYS A 20 -12.38 -4.44 1.66
C LYS A 20 -13.84 -4.68 2.04
N ARG A 21 -14.76 -4.18 1.22
CA ARG A 21 -16.21 -4.42 1.32
C ARG A 21 -16.53 -5.84 0.83
N ASP A 22 -17.61 -6.42 1.35
CA ASP A 22 -17.99 -7.80 1.05
C ASP A 22 -18.28 -8.04 -0.45
N ASN A 23 -18.86 -7.05 -1.14
CA ASN A 23 -19.29 -7.16 -2.53
C ASN A 23 -18.35 -6.46 -3.54
N GLU A 24 -17.14 -6.05 -3.13
CA GLU A 24 -16.15 -5.49 -4.07
C GLU A 24 -15.08 -6.52 -4.43
N THR A 25 -14.45 -6.38 -5.58
CA THR A 25 -13.25 -7.14 -5.95
C THR A 25 -11.99 -6.48 -5.39
N TRP A 26 -10.85 -7.18 -5.46
CA TRP A 26 -9.56 -6.59 -5.09
C TRP A 26 -9.19 -5.40 -5.98
N ASP A 27 -9.50 -5.48 -7.27
CA ASP A 27 -9.20 -4.39 -8.22
C ASP A 27 -10.08 -3.16 -7.94
N GLU A 28 -11.38 -3.34 -7.70
CA GLU A 28 -12.30 -2.25 -7.33
C GLU A 28 -11.96 -1.66 -5.95
N PHE A 29 -11.53 -2.48 -4.99
CA PHE A 29 -11.04 -2.01 -3.71
C PHE A 29 -9.81 -1.13 -3.87
N LEU A 30 -8.81 -1.61 -4.63
CA LEU A 30 -7.58 -0.88 -4.89
C LEU A 30 -7.87 0.42 -5.62
N GLU A 31 -8.69 0.38 -6.68
CA GLU A 31 -9.13 1.57 -7.41
C GLU A 31 -9.84 2.56 -6.48
N ARG A 32 -10.75 2.10 -5.61
CA ARG A 32 -11.45 2.96 -4.65
C ARG A 32 -10.49 3.65 -3.69
N ILE A 33 -9.57 2.92 -3.06
CA ILE A 33 -8.66 3.53 -2.09
C ILE A 33 -7.64 4.46 -2.76
N THR A 34 -7.25 4.19 -4.01
CA THR A 34 -6.32 5.06 -4.76
C THR A 34 -7.01 6.25 -5.41
N THR A 35 -8.32 6.19 -5.64
CA THR A 35 -9.10 7.27 -6.27
C THR A 35 -9.64 8.28 -5.24
N THR A 36 -9.71 7.90 -3.96
CA THR A 36 -10.26 8.77 -2.89
C THR A 36 -9.24 9.80 -2.38
N GLU A 37 -7.98 9.70 -2.77
CA GLU A 37 -6.98 10.74 -2.51
C GLU A 37 -6.89 11.62 -3.77
N GLU A 38 -7.00 12.94 -3.63
CA GLU A 38 -6.34 13.84 -4.58
C GLU A 38 -4.97 13.24 -4.89
N PRO A 39 -4.56 13.12 -6.18
CA PRO A 39 -3.31 12.48 -6.51
C PRO A 39 -2.24 13.07 -5.60
N ILE A 40 -1.54 12.22 -4.84
CA ILE A 40 -0.36 12.64 -4.09
C ILE A 40 0.58 13.16 -5.18
N GLU A 41 0.58 14.47 -5.40
CA GLU A 41 1.43 15.08 -6.40
C GLU A 41 2.85 14.61 -6.11
N ALA A 42 3.56 14.16 -7.13
CA ALA A 42 4.97 13.81 -6.97
C ALA A 42 5.71 15.07 -6.51
N GLY A 43 5.94 15.18 -5.19
CA GLY A 43 6.35 16.40 -4.49
C GLY A 43 5.60 16.72 -3.19
N ALA A 44 4.51 16.01 -2.86
CA ALA A 44 3.68 16.27 -1.68
C ALA A 44 4.28 15.77 -0.35
N TRP A 45 5.35 14.97 -0.41
CA TRP A 45 6.16 14.65 0.76
C TRP A 45 7.44 15.47 0.68
N SER A 46 7.75 16.24 1.72
CA SER A 46 9.11 16.76 1.85
C SER A 46 10.09 15.58 1.83
N ASP A 47 11.30 15.78 1.29
CA ASP A 47 12.32 14.72 1.17
C ASP A 47 12.50 13.94 2.48
N GLU A 48 12.32 14.61 3.61
CA GLU A 48 12.38 14.08 4.96
C GLU A 48 11.27 13.05 5.29
N GLN A 49 10.04 13.27 4.83
CA GLN A 49 8.95 12.30 5.03
C GLN A 49 9.11 11.08 4.13
N ALA A 50 9.57 11.28 2.89
CA ALA A 50 9.88 10.18 1.98
C ALA A 50 11.04 9.32 2.52
N ASP A 51 12.08 9.93 3.08
CA ASP A 51 13.21 9.22 3.68
C ASP A 51 12.83 8.49 4.95
N ARG A 52 11.91 9.01 5.78
CA ARG A 52 11.40 8.27 6.94
C ARG A 52 10.57 7.05 6.54
N ALA A 53 9.75 7.15 5.50
CA ALA A 53 9.01 6.01 4.97
C ALA A 53 9.96 4.93 4.41
N LYS A 54 10.96 5.34 3.60
CA LYS A 54 12.01 4.45 3.08
C LYS A 54 12.83 3.80 4.20
N ALA A 55 13.20 4.56 5.23
CA ALA A 55 13.96 4.06 6.38
C ALA A 55 13.17 3.05 7.21
N SER A 56 11.85 3.24 7.35
CA SER A 56 10.97 2.30 8.06
C SER A 56 10.86 0.97 7.31
N ILE A 57 10.69 1.01 5.98
CA ILE A 57 10.68 -0.18 5.13
C ILE A 57 12.04 -0.91 5.16
N ARG A 58 13.15 -0.16 5.17
CA ARG A 58 14.50 -0.73 5.30
C ARG A 58 14.71 -1.43 6.65
N LYS A 59 14.27 -0.81 7.75
CA LYS A 59 14.32 -1.42 9.10
C LYS A 59 13.46 -2.69 9.21
N SER A 60 12.28 -2.69 8.60
CA SER A 60 11.43 -3.90 8.56
C SER A 60 12.09 -5.05 7.79
N ARG A 61 12.88 -4.75 6.75
CA ARG A 61 13.66 -5.77 6.00
C ARG A 61 14.89 -6.27 6.74
N GLU A 62 15.52 -5.46 7.60
CA GLU A 62 16.66 -5.87 8.42
C GLU A 62 16.26 -6.71 9.64
N ASN A 63 15.05 -6.50 10.19
CA ASN A 63 14.49 -7.28 11.30
C ASN A 63 13.84 -8.61 10.89
N TRP A 64 13.87 -8.96 9.60
CA TRP A 64 13.32 -10.21 9.06
C TRP A 64 14.37 -11.33 8.93
N ARG A 65 15.43 -11.30 9.77
CA ARG A 65 16.43 -12.36 9.86
C ARG A 65 16.19 -13.26 11.06
#